data_AF-A0A3B8LA92-F1
#
_entry.id   AF-A0A3B8LA92-F1
#
_cell.length_a   1.000
_cell.length_b   1.000
_cell.length_c   1.000
_cell.angle_alpha   90.00
_cell.angle_beta   90.00
_cell.angle_gamma   90.00
#
_symmetry.space_group_name_H-M   'P 1'
#
loop_
_entity.id
_entity.type
_entity.pdbx_description
1 polymer ?
#
loop_
_entity_poly.entity_id
_entity_poly.type
_entity_poly.pdbx_seq_one_letter_code
_entity_poly.pdbx_strand_id
1 'polypeptide(L)'
;HFIRFGYTPARKVFAPLNKRHKSLTDRQSGIKTRTPSTMVMKEMAERRPAFLLVRGDFQQKGTRVQPNVPAIFKGLPEDAPRNRLGLARWLVDPEHPLTARVAVNRLWTR
;
A
#
# COMPACT_ATOMS: atom_id res chain seq x y z
N HIS A 1 -24.91 22.13 15.52
CA HIS A 1 -26.11 21.27 15.33
C HIS A 1 -27.41 22.07 15.47
N PHE A 2 -27.57 22.84 16.57
CA PHE A 2 -28.76 23.67 16.84
C PHE A 2 -29.13 24.67 15.72
N ILE A 3 -28.17 25.40 15.14
CA ILE A 3 -28.45 26.37 14.05
C ILE A 3 -28.97 25.69 12.76
N ARG A 4 -28.53 24.46 12.48
CA ARG A 4 -28.89 23.71 11.26
C ARG A 4 -30.24 23.01 11.36
N PHE A 5 -30.64 22.60 12.56
CA PHE A 5 -31.82 21.75 12.78
C PHE A 5 -32.86 22.31 13.77
N GLY A 6 -32.44 23.16 14.71
CA GLY A 6 -33.30 23.73 15.77
C GLY A 6 -33.71 25.20 15.56
N TYR A 7 -32.94 26.01 14.82
CA TYR A 7 -33.29 27.42 14.55
C TYR A 7 -34.19 27.55 13.31
N THR A 8 -35.46 27.93 13.52
CA THR A 8 -36.53 27.95 12.51
C THR A 8 -36.20 28.77 11.24
N PRO A 9 -35.63 29.99 11.33
CA PRO A 9 -35.28 30.79 10.15
C PRO A 9 -34.18 30.15 9.29
N ALA A 10 -33.16 29.58 9.94
CA ALA A 10 -32.06 28.92 9.25
C ALA A 10 -32.50 27.62 8.55
N ARG A 11 -33.58 26.98 8.99
CA ARG A 11 -34.13 25.77 8.36
C ARG A 11 -34.49 25.98 6.89
N LYS A 12 -34.99 27.17 6.52
CA LYS A 12 -35.29 27.53 5.12
C LYS A 12 -34.03 27.59 4.24
N VAL A 13 -32.91 28.07 4.81
CA VAL A 13 -31.62 28.17 4.12
C VAL A 13 -30.93 26.80 4.02
N PHE A 14 -30.95 26.02 5.09
CA PHE A 14 -30.24 24.74 5.15
C PHE A 14 -31.02 23.56 4.54
N ALA A 15 -32.35 23.63 4.39
CA ALA A 15 -33.13 22.57 3.76
C ALA A 15 -32.64 22.16 2.35
N PRO A 16 -32.44 23.09 1.39
CA PRO A 16 -31.93 22.72 0.06
C PRO A 16 -30.48 22.21 0.13
N LEU A 17 -29.65 22.77 1.00
CA LEU A 17 -28.27 22.34 1.20
C LEU A 17 -28.18 20.93 1.77
N ASN A 18 -29.04 20.60 2.74
CA ASN A 18 -29.14 19.26 3.33
C ASN A 18 -29.63 18.23 2.31
N LYS A 19 -30.59 18.61 1.45
CA LYS A 19 -31.07 17.74 0.36
C LYS A 19 -29.95 17.46 -0.65
N ARG A 20 -29.19 18.48 -1.05
CA ARG A 20 -28.01 18.34 -1.91
C ARG A 20 -26.96 17.45 -1.26
N HIS A 21 -26.60 17.73 -0.01
CA HIS A 21 -25.65 16.93 0.75
C HIS A 21 -26.06 15.46 0.75
N LYS A 22 -27.31 15.16 1.13
CA LYS A 22 -27.85 13.80 1.12
C LYS A 22 -27.73 13.13 -0.25
N SER A 23 -28.16 13.80 -1.33
CA SER A 23 -28.04 13.25 -2.69
C SER A 23 -26.60 12.94 -3.11
N LEU A 24 -25.64 13.75 -2.67
CA LEU A 24 -24.22 13.53 -2.95
C LEU A 24 -23.66 12.37 -2.12
N THR A 25 -24.05 12.27 -0.84
CA THR A 25 -23.64 11.16 0.03
C THR A 25 -24.23 9.84 -0.47
N ASP A 26 -25.48 9.83 -0.92
CA ASP A 26 -26.16 8.66 -1.49
C ASP A 26 -25.52 8.23 -2.82
N ARG A 27 -25.12 9.18 -3.67
CA ARG A 27 -24.35 8.86 -4.90
C ARG A 27 -22.97 8.29 -4.54
N GLN A 28 -22.29 8.86 -3.57
CA GLN A 28 -20.97 8.39 -3.12
C GLN A 28 -21.05 6.99 -2.51
N SER A 29 -22.05 6.70 -1.69
CA SER A 29 -22.25 5.36 -1.10
C SER A 29 -22.63 4.34 -2.17
N GLY A 30 -23.51 4.71 -3.12
CA GLY A 30 -23.86 3.85 -4.26
C GLY A 30 -22.65 3.47 -5.12
N ILE A 31 -21.71 4.40 -5.33
CA ILE A 31 -20.43 4.10 -6.00
C ILE A 31 -19.58 3.16 -5.15
N LYS A 32 -19.38 3.46 -3.87
CA LYS A 32 -18.56 2.63 -2.96
C LYS A 32 -19.06 1.18 -2.85
N THR A 33 -20.38 0.98 -2.79
CA THR A 33 -20.97 -0.36 -2.70
C THR A 33 -20.81 -1.17 -3.99
N ARG A 34 -20.79 -0.50 -5.16
CA ARG A 34 -20.68 -1.17 -6.47
C ARG A 34 -19.23 -1.44 -6.87
N THR A 35 -18.27 -0.76 -6.28
CA THR A 35 -16.85 -0.97 -6.56
C THR A 35 -16.27 -2.01 -5.60
N PRO A 36 -15.78 -3.16 -6.09
CA PRO A 36 -15.08 -4.10 -5.22
C PRO A 36 -13.83 -3.42 -4.65
N SER A 37 -13.76 -3.32 -3.33
CA SER A 37 -12.59 -2.77 -2.65
C SER A 37 -11.63 -3.91 -2.28
N THR A 38 -10.34 -3.72 -2.53
CA THR A 38 -9.29 -4.62 -2.06
C THR A 38 -8.32 -3.87 -1.15
N MET A 39 -7.77 -4.57 -0.16
CA MET A 39 -6.75 -3.98 0.70
C MET A 39 -5.44 -3.88 -0.07
N VAL A 40 -4.85 -2.69 -0.07
CA VAL A 40 -3.54 -2.44 -0.68
C VAL A 40 -2.54 -2.03 0.39
N MET A 41 -1.29 -2.46 0.25
CA MET A 41 -0.22 -2.06 1.16
C MET A 41 0.45 -0.78 0.65
N LYS A 42 0.23 0.34 1.35
CA LYS A 42 0.93 1.61 1.08
C LYS A 42 2.22 1.70 1.89
N GLU A 43 3.27 2.27 1.31
CA GLU A 43 4.49 2.55 2.08
C GLU A 43 4.24 3.67 3.10
N MET A 44 4.82 3.52 4.30
CA MET A 44 4.76 4.55 5.34
C MET A 44 5.66 5.73 4.96
N ALA A 45 5.26 6.96 5.33
CA ALA A 45 6.08 8.15 5.12
C ALA A 45 7.41 8.04 5.89
N GLU A 46 7.34 7.61 7.15
CA GLU A 46 8.50 7.28 7.97
C GLU A 46 8.60 5.76 8.14
N ARG A 47 9.78 5.22 7.80
CA ARG A 47 10.02 3.78 7.85
C ARG A 47 10.31 3.33 9.27
N ARG A 48 9.65 2.26 9.71
CA ARG A 48 10.00 1.57 10.95
C ARG A 48 11.39 0.93 10.81
N PRO A 49 12.29 1.10 11.78
CA PRO A 49 13.61 0.47 11.74
C PRO A 49 13.48 -1.06 11.90
N ALA A 50 14.29 -1.79 11.13
CA ALA A 50 14.43 -3.24 11.24
C ALA A 50 15.81 -3.59 11.82
N PHE A 51 15.89 -4.69 12.58
CA PHE A 51 17.09 -5.13 13.27
C PHE A 51 17.31 -6.62 13.03
N LEU A 52 18.58 -7.03 12.99
CA LEU A 52 18.95 -8.44 12.99
C LEU A 52 18.65 -9.03 14.37
N LEU A 53 17.89 -10.13 14.41
CA LEU A 53 17.53 -10.78 15.67
C LEU A 53 18.62 -11.77 16.09
N VAL A 54 19.18 -11.58 17.28
CA VAL A 54 20.26 -12.43 17.78
C VAL A 54 19.69 -13.83 18.03
N ARG A 55 20.19 -14.82 17.29
CA ARG A 55 19.70 -16.22 17.35
C ARG A 55 18.17 -16.35 17.11
N GLY A 56 17.58 -15.39 16.41
CA GLY A 56 16.14 -15.36 16.14
C GLY A 56 15.26 -14.89 17.31
N ASP A 57 15.83 -14.47 18.43
CA ASP A 57 15.07 -13.91 19.55
C ASP A 57 14.58 -12.49 19.24
N PHE A 58 13.26 -12.30 19.23
CA PHE A 58 12.61 -11.02 18.93
C PHE A 58 12.82 -9.96 20.03
N GLN A 59 13.19 -10.36 21.24
CA GLN A 59 13.53 -9.45 22.33
C GLN A 59 14.98 -8.95 22.21
N GLN A 60 15.87 -9.73 21.59
CA GLN A 60 17.28 -9.39 21.42
C GLN A 60 17.55 -8.80 20.03
N LYS A 61 17.36 -7.49 19.92
CA LYS A 61 17.67 -6.73 18.71
C LYS A 61 19.17 -6.45 18.62
N GLY A 62 19.80 -6.95 17.55
CA GLY A 62 21.17 -6.64 17.17
C GLY A 62 21.24 -5.44 16.22
N THR A 63 22.09 -5.53 15.20
CA THR A 63 22.38 -4.44 14.26
C THR A 63 21.16 -4.00 13.46
N ARG A 64 20.98 -2.68 13.31
CA ARG A 64 19.96 -2.11 12.42
C ARG A 64 20.30 -2.41 10.96
N VAL A 65 19.31 -2.85 10.19
CA VAL A 65 19.48 -3.18 8.77
C VAL A 65 18.61 -2.30 7.89
N GLN A 66 19.01 -2.18 6.62
CA GLN A 66 18.26 -1.48 5.59
C GLN A 66 17.75 -2.48 4.54
N PRO A 67 16.63 -2.20 3.86
CA PRO A 67 16.14 -3.04 2.78
C PRO A 67 17.17 -3.14 1.66
N ASN A 68 17.51 -4.37 1.24
CA ASN A 68 18.39 -4.63 0.11
C ASN A 68 18.10 -6.01 -0.49
N VAL A 69 18.75 -6.33 -1.62
CA VAL A 69 18.70 -7.66 -2.25
C VAL A 69 19.83 -8.55 -1.74
N PRO A 70 19.71 -9.90 -1.86
CA PRO A 70 20.78 -10.81 -1.50
C PRO A 70 22.06 -10.52 -2.28
N ALA A 71 23.19 -10.47 -1.58
CA ALA A 71 24.50 -10.11 -2.16
C ALA A 71 25.02 -11.11 -3.21
N ILE A 72 24.44 -12.31 -3.29
CA ILE A 72 24.79 -13.33 -4.30
C ILE A 72 24.28 -13.00 -5.70
N PHE A 73 23.37 -12.03 -5.84
CA PHE A 73 22.82 -11.59 -7.11
C PHE A 73 23.33 -10.19 -7.48
N LYS A 74 23.00 -9.74 -8.70
CA LYS A 74 23.22 -8.36 -9.12
C LYS A 74 22.52 -7.43 -8.11
N GLY A 75 23.25 -6.43 -7.60
CA GLY A 75 22.69 -5.46 -6.67
C GLY A 75 21.51 -4.68 -7.26
N LEU A 76 20.75 -3.99 -6.40
CA LEU A 76 19.78 -3.00 -6.87
C LEU A 76 20.51 -1.87 -7.61
N PRO A 77 19.99 -1.41 -8.76
CA PRO A 77 20.47 -0.18 -9.41
C PRO A 77 20.47 1.00 -8.43
N GLU A 78 21.42 1.93 -8.57
CA GLU A 78 21.55 3.07 -7.65
C GLU A 78 20.30 3.96 -7.65
N ASP A 79 19.69 4.14 -8.82
CA ASP A 79 18.47 4.93 -9.01
C ASP A 79 17.19 4.19 -8.59
N ALA A 80 17.29 2.90 -8.25
CA ALA A 80 16.12 2.11 -7.88
C ALA A 80 15.66 2.45 -6.45
N PRO A 81 14.36 2.74 -6.24
CA PRO A 81 13.87 3.02 -4.91
C PRO A 81 13.97 1.75 -4.04
N ARG A 82 14.60 1.85 -2.86
CA ARG A 82 14.70 0.74 -1.90
C ARG A 82 13.38 0.50 -1.17
N ASN A 83 12.35 0.10 -1.91
CA ASN A 83 11.00 -0.21 -1.44
C ASN A 83 10.43 -1.39 -2.25
N ARG A 84 9.16 -1.73 -2.01
CA ARG A 84 8.50 -2.83 -2.75
C ARG A 84 8.53 -2.66 -4.27
N LEU A 85 8.39 -1.43 -4.76
CA LEU A 85 8.39 -1.16 -6.20
C LEU A 85 9.78 -1.42 -6.81
N GLY A 86 10.85 -0.99 -6.16
CA GLY A 86 12.20 -1.27 -6.66
C GLY A 86 12.55 -2.75 -6.63
N LEU A 87 12.15 -3.47 -5.58
CA LEU A 87 12.32 -4.94 -5.53
C LEU A 87 11.53 -5.63 -6.64
N ALA A 88 10.29 -5.22 -6.91
CA ALA A 88 9.47 -5.80 -7.96
C ALA A 88 10.12 -5.60 -9.34
N ARG A 89 10.60 -4.39 -9.64
CA ARG A 89 11.32 -4.09 -10.88
C ARG A 89 12.59 -4.91 -11.02
N TRP A 90 13.36 -5.04 -9.94
CA TRP A 90 14.59 -5.85 -9.91
C TRP A 90 14.33 -7.34 -10.14
N LEU A 91 13.24 -7.88 -9.59
CA LEU A 91 12.91 -9.30 -9.70
C LEU A 91 12.49 -9.72 -11.11
N VAL A 92 11.80 -8.82 -11.83
CA VAL A 92 11.32 -9.05 -13.20
C VAL A 92 12.26 -8.50 -14.27
N ASP A 93 13.45 -8.04 -13.87
CA ASP A 93 14.45 -7.54 -14.78
C ASP A 93 14.88 -8.65 -15.76
N PRO A 94 14.92 -8.39 -17.09
CA PRO A 94 15.33 -9.39 -18.08
C PRO A 94 16.73 -9.95 -17.85
N GLU A 95 17.64 -9.19 -17.23
CA GLU A 95 18.99 -9.63 -16.89
C GLU A 95 19.05 -10.45 -15.60
N HIS A 96 17.91 -10.66 -14.91
CA HIS A 96 17.89 -11.40 -13.65
C HIS A 96 18.09 -12.92 -13.90
N PRO A 97 19.14 -13.54 -13.31
CA PRO A 97 19.61 -14.88 -13.70
C PRO A 97 18.67 -16.03 -13.32
N LEU A 98 17.77 -15.82 -12.34
CA LEU A 98 16.87 -16.87 -11.86
C LEU A 98 15.54 -16.91 -12.58
N THR A 99 15.08 -15.80 -13.15
CA THR A 99 13.70 -15.67 -13.65
C THR A 99 13.46 -16.63 -14.80
N ALA A 100 14.40 -16.70 -15.75
CA ALA A 100 14.37 -17.67 -16.85
C ALA A 100 14.49 -19.12 -16.35
N ARG A 101 15.41 -19.39 -15.41
CA ARG A 101 15.63 -20.76 -14.87
C ARG A 101 14.39 -21.30 -14.16
N VAL A 102 13.75 -20.49 -13.33
CA VAL A 102 12.52 -20.87 -12.61
C VAL A 102 11.37 -21.10 -13.59
N ALA A 103 11.24 -20.27 -14.63
CA ALA A 103 10.23 -20.45 -15.66
C ALA A 103 10.41 -21.78 -16.43
N VAL A 104 11.64 -22.09 -16.86
CA VAL A 104 11.95 -23.37 -17.53
C VAL A 104 11.69 -24.55 -16.60
N ASN A 105 12.14 -24.49 -15.34
CA ASN A 105 11.87 -25.55 -14.37
C ASN A 105 10.35 -25.78 -14.18
N ARG A 106 9.55 -24.70 -14.19
CA ARG A 106 8.09 -24.79 -14.07
C ARG A 106 7.44 -25.44 -15.30
N LEU A 107 7.98 -25.20 -16.49
CA LEU A 107 7.54 -25.84 -17.74
C LEU A 107 7.87 -27.33 -17.73
N TRP A 108 9.08 -27.73 -17.31
CA TRP A 108 9.48 -29.13 -17.24
C TRP A 108 8.77 -29.95 -16.16
N THR A 109 8.29 -29.32 -15.09
CA THR A 109 7.55 -30.01 -14.02
C THR A 109 6.12 -30.38 -14.44
N ARG A 110 5.61 -29.80 -15.54
CA ARG A 110 4.29 -30.14 -16.09
C ARG A 110 4.44 -31.24 -17.15
#